data_AF-A0AAV0I2S6-F1
#
_entry.id   AF-A0AAV0I2S6-F1
#
_cell.length_a   1.000
_cell.length_b   1.000
_cell.length_c   1.000
_cell.angle_alpha   90.00
_cell.angle_beta   90.00
_cell.angle_gamma   90.00
#
_symmetry.space_group_name_H-M   'P 1'
#
loop_
_entity.id
_entity.type
_entity.pdbx_description
1 polymer ?
#
loop_
_entity_poly.entity_id
_entity_poly.type
_entity_poly.pdbx_seq_one_letter_code
_entity_poly.pdbx_strand_id
1 'polypeptide(L)'
;MNGLKIGNLEELYSSGRRVCPALGLAWSNCVNSRLFLSREEDEKANNCSVERSEEDGGFGSRTTRRWLHLVFAPHLAPSSCEFVIRREGISGVDR
;
A
#
# COMPACT_ATOMS: atom_id res chain seq x y z
N MET A 1 -14.25 22.74 -1.96
CA MET A 1 -13.60 22.46 -0.67
C MET A 1 -12.26 21.82 -1.00
N ASN A 2 -11.17 22.59 -0.95
CA ASN A 2 -9.84 22.09 -1.29
C ASN A 2 -9.43 21.07 -0.23
N GLY A 3 -9.24 19.81 -0.64
CA GLY A 3 -8.85 18.73 0.25
C GLY A 3 -7.56 19.07 0.97
N LEU A 4 -7.55 18.89 2.29
CA LEU A 4 -6.35 19.04 3.11
C LEU A 4 -5.32 18.02 2.61
N LYS A 5 -4.28 18.48 1.90
CA LYS A 5 -3.20 17.61 1.42
C LYS A 5 -2.49 16.96 2.60
N ILE A 6 -2.39 15.64 2.59
CA ILE A 6 -1.68 14.87 3.62
C ILE A 6 -0.30 14.58 3.06
N GLY A 7 0.62 15.52 3.28
CA GLY A 7 1.95 15.44 2.67
C GLY A 7 1.91 15.64 1.16
N ASN A 8 2.47 14.70 0.41
CA ASN A 8 2.50 14.67 -1.05
C ASN A 8 1.24 14.04 -1.69
N LEU A 9 0.31 13.50 -0.90
CA LEU A 9 -0.90 12.85 -1.38
C LEU A 9 -2.13 13.72 -1.10
N GLU A 10 -3.02 13.81 -2.08
CA GLU A 10 -4.29 14.54 -1.93
C GLU A 10 -5.30 13.73 -1.10
N GLU A 11 -5.33 12.41 -1.29
CA GLU A 11 -6.16 11.48 -0.52
C GLU A 11 -5.40 10.18 -0.27
N LEU A 12 -5.70 9.53 0.87
CA LEU A 12 -5.15 8.23 1.23
C LEU A 12 -6.21 7.16 0.98
N TYR A 13 -5.92 6.18 0.12
CA TYR A 13 -6.80 5.04 -0.14
C TYR A 13 -6.09 3.73 0.18
N SER A 14 -6.81 2.82 0.83
CA SER A 14 -6.38 1.44 1.02
C SER A 14 -7.60 0.53 0.98
N SER A 15 -7.48 -0.60 0.28
CA SER A 15 -8.54 -1.62 0.20
C SER A 15 -9.88 -1.04 -0.25
N GLY A 16 -9.86 -0.15 -1.26
CA GLY A 16 -11.07 0.44 -1.85
C GLY A 16 -11.75 1.53 -1.01
N ARG A 17 -11.17 1.94 0.12
CA ARG A 17 -11.74 3.00 0.99
C ARG A 17 -10.76 4.14 1.22
N ARG A 18 -11.31 5.35 1.34
CA ARG A 18 -10.59 6.52 1.80
C ARG A 18 -10.30 6.40 3.29
N VAL A 19 -9.11 6.78 3.71
CA VAL A 19 -8.68 6.74 5.11
C VAL A 19 -8.06 8.08 5.52
N CYS A 20 -8.08 8.34 6.82
CA CYS A 20 -7.41 9.48 7.44
C CYS A 20 -6.30 9.00 8.38
N PRO A 21 -5.26 9.81 8.61
CA PRO A 21 -4.25 9.49 9.62
C PRO A 21 -4.91 9.38 11.00
N ALA A 22 -4.52 8.36 11.77
CA ALA A 22 -5.11 8.07 13.07
C ALA A 22 -4.86 9.16 14.13
N LEU A 23 -3.77 9.93 13.97
CA LEU A 23 -3.36 10.99 14.89
C LEU A 23 -3.39 12.34 14.18
N GLY A 24 -4.05 13.32 14.79
CA GLY A 24 -4.27 14.65 14.24
C GLY A 24 -3.02 15.56 14.25
N LEU A 25 -3.26 16.87 14.09
CA LEU A 25 -2.21 17.88 13.92
C LEU A 25 -1.24 18.02 15.12
N ALA A 26 -1.68 17.76 16.34
CA ALA A 26 -0.80 17.86 17.51
C ALA A 26 0.32 16.81 17.46
N TRP A 27 -0.07 15.54 17.27
CA TRP A 27 0.86 14.42 17.14
C TRP A 27 1.71 14.48 15.87
N SER A 28 1.16 15.12 14.84
CA SER A 28 1.87 15.38 13.60
C SER A 28 3.19 16.13 13.83
N ASN A 29 3.23 17.03 14.81
CA ASN A 29 4.44 17.81 15.13
C ASN A 29 5.43 17.06 16.03
N CYS A 30 5.06 15.89 16.55
CA CYS A 30 5.87 15.11 17.49
C CYS A 30 6.60 13.93 16.82
N VAL A 31 6.48 13.76 15.50
CA VAL A 31 7.08 12.65 14.76
C VAL A 31 7.93 13.17 13.61
N ASN A 32 9.10 12.57 13.42
CA ASN A 32 10.05 12.99 12.38
C ASN A 32 9.77 12.35 11.02
N SER A 33 9.00 11.28 10.98
CA SER A 33 8.65 10.59 9.75
C SER A 33 7.27 9.95 9.85
N ARG A 34 6.51 9.99 8.76
CA ARG A 34 5.21 9.33 8.64
C ARG A 34 5.14 8.59 7.32
N LEU A 35 4.65 7.36 7.41
CA LEU A 35 4.48 6.46 6.29
C LEU A 35 3.00 6.13 6.15
N PHE A 36 2.52 6.06 4.91
CA PHE A 36 1.21 5.52 4.59
C PHE A 36 1.40 4.17 3.90
N LEU A 37 0.75 3.13 4.45
CA LEU A 37 0.75 1.79 3.90
C LEU A 37 -0.60 1.52 3.26
N SER A 38 -0.62 1.17 1.98
CA SER A 38 -1.84 0.84 1.24
C SER A 38 -1.81 -0.60 0.74
N ARG A 39 -3.00 -1.18 0.64
CA ARG A 39 -3.24 -2.49 0.05
C ARG A 39 -4.18 -2.34 -1.13
N GLU A 40 -3.76 -2.83 -2.28
CA GLU A 40 -4.53 -2.95 -3.51
C GLU A 40 -4.71 -4.43 -3.83
N GLU A 41 -5.95 -4.84 -4.09
CA GLU A 41 -6.26 -6.21 -4.50
C GLU A 41 -6.36 -6.22 -6.02
N ASP A 42 -5.52 -6.98 -6.69
CA ASP A 42 -5.63 -7.14 -8.14
C ASP A 42 -6.86 -7.99 -8.45
N GLU A 43 -7.96 -7.36 -8.85
CA GLU A 43 -9.17 -8.03 -9.31
C GLU A 43 -8.97 -8.80 -10.63
N LYS A 44 -7.86 -8.54 -11.33
CA LYS A 44 -7.51 -9.19 -12.62
C LYS A 44 -7.23 -10.69 -12.52
N ALA A 45 -7.00 -11.23 -11.33
CA ALA A 45 -6.84 -12.67 -11.14
C ALA A 45 -8.16 -13.47 -11.28
N ASN A 46 -9.33 -12.81 -11.24
CA ASN A 46 -10.62 -13.47 -11.38
C ASN A 46 -11.12 -13.63 -12.83
N ASN A 47 -10.48 -12.98 -13.81
CA ASN A 47 -10.94 -12.99 -15.20
C ASN A 47 -10.12 -13.90 -16.14
N CYS A 48 -9.13 -14.65 -15.64
CA CYS A 48 -8.53 -15.76 -16.39
C CYS A 48 -9.33 -17.04 -16.14
N SER A 49 -10.53 -17.11 -16.71
CA SER A 49 -11.14 -18.40 -17.01
C SER A 49 -10.52 -18.97 -18.28
N VAL A 50 -10.03 -20.21 -18.19
CA VAL A 50 -9.61 -21.14 -19.26
C VAL A 50 -8.17 -20.88 -19.78
N GLU A 51 -7.16 -21.74 -19.61
CA GLU A 51 -7.05 -23.18 -19.89
C GLU A 51 -6.21 -23.95 -18.84
N ARG A 52 -6.78 -25.08 -18.40
CA ARG A 52 -6.20 -26.35 -17.88
C ARG A 52 -4.68 -26.48 -17.63
N SER A 53 -4.34 -26.87 -16.40
CA SER A 53 -3.48 -28.03 -16.09
C SER A 53 -3.75 -28.47 -14.65
N GLU A 54 -4.22 -29.72 -14.51
CA GLU A 54 -4.48 -30.40 -13.25
C GLU A 54 -3.14 -30.93 -12.72
N GLU A 55 -2.56 -30.27 -11.71
CA GLU A 55 -1.62 -30.82 -10.69
C GLU A 55 -0.95 -29.66 -9.94
N ASP A 56 -1.61 -29.19 -8.89
CA ASP A 56 -1.06 -28.72 -7.60
C ASP A 56 -2.10 -27.80 -6.94
N GLY A 57 -2.36 -27.99 -5.65
CA GLY A 57 -3.44 -27.37 -4.88
C GLY A 57 -3.21 -25.88 -4.56
N GLY A 58 -2.88 -25.06 -5.56
CA GLY A 58 -2.63 -23.64 -5.42
C GLY A 58 -3.93 -22.84 -5.36
N PHE A 59 -4.38 -22.52 -4.16
CA PHE A 59 -5.37 -21.48 -3.87
C PHE A 59 -5.09 -20.27 -4.78
N GLY A 60 -5.98 -19.97 -5.73
CA GLY A 60 -5.81 -18.90 -6.72
C GLY A 60 -5.29 -17.64 -6.05
N SER A 61 -3.99 -17.38 -6.23
CA SER A 61 -3.28 -16.40 -5.42
C SER A 61 -3.74 -15.02 -5.86
N ARG A 62 -4.72 -14.46 -5.14
CA ARG A 62 -5.14 -13.08 -5.26
C ARG A 62 -3.92 -12.20 -5.01
N THR A 63 -3.28 -11.76 -6.09
CA THR A 63 -2.06 -10.92 -6.01
C THR A 63 -2.44 -9.66 -5.25
N THR A 64 -1.89 -9.56 -4.04
CA THR A 64 -2.19 -8.45 -3.13
C THR A 64 -1.01 -7.52 -3.17
N ARG A 65 -1.16 -6.42 -3.90
CA ARG A 65 -0.14 -5.41 -4.06
C ARG A 65 -0.15 -4.48 -2.85
N ARG A 66 1.03 -4.17 -2.32
CA ARG A 66 1.16 -3.30 -1.14
C ARG A 66 2.22 -2.25 -1.36
N TRP A 67 1.88 -1.02 -1.02
CA TRP A 67 2.75 0.13 -1.17
C TRP A 67 3.04 0.79 0.16
N LEU A 68 4.26 1.28 0.28
CA LEU A 68 4.73 2.14 1.35
C LEU A 68 5.01 3.51 0.74
N HIS A 69 4.27 4.52 1.18
CA HIS A 69 4.41 5.91 0.74
C HIS A 69 4.99 6.75 1.87
N LEU A 70 6.06 7.49 1.58
CA LEU A 70 6.60 8.49 2.49
C LEU A 70 5.75 9.76 2.40
N VAL A 71 4.87 9.97 3.39
CA VAL A 71 3.96 11.13 3.41
C VAL A 71 4.56 12.33 4.13
N PHE A 72 5.51 12.12 5.04
CA PHE A 72 6.26 13.20 5.66
C PHE A 72 7.62 12.71 6.14
N ALA A 73 8.69 13.38 5.74
CA ALA A 73 9.99 13.36 6.40
C ALA A 73 10.75 14.62 5.98
N PRO A 74 11.35 15.41 6.89
CA PRO A 74 11.96 16.69 6.55
C PRO A 74 13.26 16.56 5.74
N HIS A 75 13.89 15.38 5.78
CA HIS A 75 15.22 15.12 5.22
C HIS A 75 15.19 14.17 4.01
N LEU A 76 14.00 13.71 3.60
CA LEU A 76 13.84 12.77 2.47
C LEU A 76 12.90 13.35 1.45
N ALA A 77 13.21 13.14 0.18
CA ALA A 77 12.29 13.43 -0.91
C ALA A 77 11.05 12.52 -0.81
N PRO A 78 9.87 12.99 -1.29
CA PRO A 78 8.72 12.12 -1.45
C PRO A 78 9.09 10.88 -2.26
N SER A 79 8.75 9.70 -1.73
CA SER A 79 9.08 8.42 -2.35
C SER A 79 8.03 7.37 -2.02
N SER A 80 7.90 6.39 -2.89
CA SER A 80 7.01 5.24 -2.72
C SER A 80 7.72 3.98 -3.17
N CYS A 81 7.52 2.86 -2.46
CA CYS A 81 8.01 1.56 -2.87
C CYS A 81 6.98 0.46 -2.62
N GLU A 82 7.16 -0.65 -3.34
CA GLU A 82 6.34 -1.84 -3.19
C GLU A 82 7.02 -2.82 -2.21
N PHE A 83 6.21 -3.53 -1.44
CA PHE A 83 6.70 -4.56 -0.52
C PHE A 83 5.78 -5.77 -0.49
N VAL A 84 6.33 -6.90 -0.08
CA VAL A 84 5.62 -8.17 0.08
C VAL A 84 5.69 -8.61 1.54
N ILE A 85 4.60 -9.21 2.03
CA ILE A 85 4.57 -9.86 3.35
C ILE A 85 4.59 -11.35 3.10
N ARG A 86 5.65 -12.02 3.56
CA ARG A 86 5.86 -13.46 3.48
C ARG A 86 5.91 -14.07 4.89
N ARG A 87 6.09 -15.38 5.00
CA ARG A 87 6.14 -16.06 6.32
C ARG A 87 7.34 -15.62 7.15
N GLU A 88 8.43 -15.28 6.48
CA GLU A 88 9.71 -14.82 6.99
C GLU A 88 9.73 -13.33 7.36
N GLY A 89 8.71 -12.56 6.95
CA GLY A 89 8.59 -11.13 7.27
C GLY A 89 8.28 -10.25 6.06
N ILE A 90 8.81 -9.03 6.06
CA ILE A 90 8.58 -8.02 5.02
C ILE A 90 9.81 -7.96 4.12
N SER A 91 9.60 -8.07 2.81
CA SER A 91 10.66 -7.93 1.80
C SER A 91 10.30 -6.84 0.78
N GLY A 92 11.30 -6.15 0.26
CA GLY A 92 11.12 -5.30 -0.93
C GLY A 92 10.78 -6.14 -2.16
N VAL A 93 10.17 -5.51 -3.16
CA VAL A 93 10.07 -6.07 -4.50
C VAL A 93 11.26 -5.56 -5.30
N ASP A 94 12.22 -6.45 -5.62
CA ASP A 94 13.31 -6.10 -6.52
C ASP A 94 12.77 -5.87 -7.92
N ARG A 95 13.28 -4.84 -8.60
CA ARG A 95 12.83 -4.39 -9.91
C ARG A 95 13.83 -4.73 -11.00
#